data_AF-Q72IR3-F1
#
_entry.id   AF-Q72IR3-F1
#
_cell.length_a   1.000
_cell.length_b   1.000
_cell.length_c   1.000
_cell.angle_alpha   90.00
_cell.angle_beta   90.00
_cell.angle_gamma   90.00
#
_symmetry.space_group_name_H-M   'P 1'
#
loop_
_entity.id
_entity.type
_entity.pdbx_description
1 polymer ?
#
loop_
_entity_poly.entity_id
_entity_poly.type
_entity_poly.pdbx_seq_one_letter_code
_entity_poly.pdbx_strand_id
1 'polypeptide(L)'
;MEHEHEHEFVLEIPEFEHLSYEVEEGIALVTLKRPEALNALSQSLLEELAEIPELVQQDPEVRAVIFTGEGKAFAAGADLKEIAAIKDPFMGREYALFGQRVFAEIAALPVPTIAAINGYALGGGLELALACDLRVAAKTAKLGLPEWASASSPASEAPNACPASSAGGGPWTSSSPGGTWTRRRPFSSGS
;
A
#
# COMPACT_ATOMS: atom_id res chain seq x y z
N MET A 1 -6.83 21.21 -42.00
CA MET A 1 -5.62 20.42 -41.71
C MET A 1 -5.40 20.59 -40.23
N GLU A 2 -5.44 19.48 -39.50
CA GLU A 2 -5.81 19.38 -38.10
C GLU A 2 -4.90 20.20 -37.17
N HIS A 3 -5.52 20.92 -36.24
CA HIS A 3 -4.84 21.50 -35.09
C HIS A 3 -4.74 20.41 -34.03
N GLU A 4 -3.60 19.73 -33.96
CA GLU A 4 -3.23 18.93 -32.81
C GLU A 4 -2.97 19.90 -31.65
N HIS A 5 -3.95 20.03 -30.77
CA HIS A 5 -3.76 20.65 -29.47
C HIS A 5 -3.20 19.58 -28.53
N GLU A 6 -1.88 19.39 -28.55
CA GLU A 6 -1.16 18.73 -27.46
C GLU A 6 -1.28 19.65 -26.24
N HIS A 7 -2.32 19.43 -25.44
CA HIS A 7 -2.39 20.01 -24.10
C HIS A 7 -1.42 19.22 -23.23
N GLU A 8 -0.19 19.70 -23.12
CA GLU A 8 0.77 19.28 -22.11
C GLU A 8 0.17 19.63 -20.74
N PHE A 9 -0.45 18.63 -20.10
CA PHE A 9 -1.08 18.79 -18.80
C PHE A 9 0.02 18.72 -17.74
N VAL A 10 0.57 19.89 -17.39
CA VAL A 10 1.63 19.98 -16.38
C VAL A 10 0.98 19.98 -15.00
N LEU A 11 1.01 18.84 -14.32
CA LEU A 11 0.70 18.76 -12.90
C LEU A 11 1.87 19.23 -12.04
N GLU A 12 1.57 20.05 -11.04
CA GLU A 12 2.55 20.43 -10.03
C GLU A 12 2.64 19.30 -8.99
N ILE A 13 3.69 18.48 -9.09
CA ILE A 13 3.95 17.40 -8.15
C ILE A 13 4.61 18.02 -6.90
N PRO A 14 4.05 17.85 -5.70
CA PRO A 14 4.65 18.35 -4.47
C PRO A 14 5.99 17.65 -4.19
N GLU A 15 6.90 18.36 -3.51
CA GLU A 15 8.14 17.76 -3.05
C GLU A 15 7.86 16.87 -1.83
N PHE A 16 8.26 15.61 -1.93
CA PHE A 16 8.11 14.60 -0.87
C PHE A 16 9.47 14.32 -0.21
N GLU A 17 9.48 14.15 1.11
CA GLU A 17 10.67 13.82 1.90
C GLU A 17 10.85 12.30 2.03
N HIS A 18 9.76 11.55 2.20
CA HIS A 18 9.80 10.12 2.55
C HIS A 18 9.30 9.19 1.45
N LEU A 19 8.85 9.71 0.31
CA LEU A 19 8.55 8.95 -0.89
C LEU A 19 8.98 9.68 -2.17
N SER A 20 8.93 9.01 -3.31
CA SER A 20 8.88 9.69 -4.61
C SER A 20 7.68 9.25 -5.44
N TYR A 21 7.28 10.15 -6.32
CA TYR A 21 6.21 9.98 -7.29
C TYR A 21 6.76 10.31 -8.68
N GLU A 22 6.86 9.30 -9.53
CA GLU A 22 7.40 9.41 -10.89
C GLU A 22 6.38 8.82 -11.87
N VAL A 23 6.04 9.53 -12.94
CA VAL A 23 5.11 9.05 -13.96
C VAL A 23 5.87 8.80 -15.25
N GLU A 24 5.87 7.55 -15.71
CA GLU A 24 6.49 7.15 -16.97
C GLU A 24 5.51 6.31 -17.79
N GLU A 25 5.29 6.69 -19.05
CA GLU A 25 4.41 5.98 -20.00
C GLU A 25 3.00 5.71 -19.44
N GLY A 26 2.48 6.60 -18.57
CA GLY A 26 1.18 6.48 -17.90
C GLY A 26 1.14 5.48 -16.75
N ILE A 27 2.29 5.14 -16.17
CA ILE A 27 2.41 4.36 -14.94
C ILE A 27 3.00 5.27 -13.87
N ALA A 28 2.26 5.48 -12.79
CA ALA A 28 2.78 6.19 -11.61
C ALA A 28 3.54 5.21 -10.71
N LEU A 29 4.84 5.43 -10.54
CA LEU A 29 5.70 4.69 -9.61
C LEU A 29 5.84 5.48 -8.30
N VAL A 30 5.28 4.92 -7.24
CA VAL A 30 5.40 5.41 -5.86
C VAL A 30 6.44 4.58 -5.13
N THR A 31 7.56 5.20 -4.78
CA THR A 31 8.65 4.53 -4.05
C THR A 31 8.75 5.09 -2.65
N LEU A 32 8.59 4.27 -1.61
CA LEU A 32 8.85 4.66 -0.22
C LEU A 32 10.37 4.78 -0.02
N LYS A 33 10.86 5.96 0.36
CA LYS A 33 12.28 6.35 0.41
C LYS A 33 12.77 6.57 1.84
N ARG A 34 12.49 5.60 2.72
CA ARG A 34 12.97 5.63 4.11
C ARG A 34 13.68 4.32 4.49
N PRO A 35 14.67 3.87 3.69
CA PRO A 35 15.26 2.53 3.80
C PRO A 35 15.98 2.27 5.13
N GLU A 36 16.52 3.31 5.77
CA GLU A 36 17.17 3.24 7.09
C GLU A 36 16.21 2.88 8.22
N ALA A 37 14.92 3.20 8.06
CA ALA A 37 13.84 2.78 8.95
C ALA A 37 13.03 1.60 8.37
N LEU A 38 13.55 0.91 7.34
CA LEU A 38 12.85 -0.17 6.62
C LEU A 38 11.48 0.27 6.08
N ASN A 39 11.36 1.53 5.67
CA ASN A 39 10.12 2.15 5.21
C ASN A 39 8.99 2.00 6.25
N ALA A 40 9.32 2.18 7.53
CA ALA A 40 8.31 2.27 8.58
C ALA A 40 7.41 3.48 8.32
N LEU A 41 6.10 3.26 8.38
CA LEU A 41 5.03 4.20 8.14
C LEU A 41 4.94 5.17 9.33
N SER A 42 5.73 6.25 9.25
CA SER A 42 5.62 7.41 10.13
C SER A 42 4.39 8.24 9.78
N GLN A 43 4.00 9.14 10.67
CA GLN A 43 2.94 10.11 10.41
C GLN A 43 3.21 10.91 9.14
N SER A 44 4.43 11.45 8.99
CA SER A 44 4.81 12.22 7.81
C SER A 44 4.72 11.40 6.52
N LEU A 45 5.15 10.13 6.54
CA LEU A 45 5.02 9.27 5.36
C LEU A 45 3.55 8.92 5.04
N LEU A 46 2.69 8.77 6.06
CA LEU A 46 1.25 8.58 5.84
C LEU A 46 0.59 9.84 5.28
N GLU A 47 1.02 11.03 5.71
CA GLU A 47 0.56 12.30 5.15
C GLU A 47 0.96 12.44 3.68
N GLU A 48 2.21 12.12 3.31
CA GLU A 48 2.64 12.10 1.91
C GLU A 48 1.88 11.05 1.08
N LEU A 49 1.62 9.87 1.64
CA LEU A 49 0.82 8.84 0.97
C LEU A 49 -0.64 9.27 0.75
N ALA A 50 -1.17 10.13 1.61
CA ALA A 50 -2.53 10.67 1.48
C ALA A 50 -2.70 11.62 0.28
N GLU A 51 -1.60 12.18 -0.24
CA GLU A 51 -1.61 13.04 -1.43
C GLU A 51 -1.69 12.22 -2.73
N ILE A 52 -1.21 10.97 -2.72
CA ILE A 52 -1.14 10.12 -3.92
C ILE A 52 -2.50 9.92 -4.60
N PRO A 53 -3.60 9.61 -3.88
CA PRO A 53 -4.90 9.46 -4.52
C PRO A 53 -5.37 10.72 -5.26
N GLU A 54 -5.05 11.91 -4.75
CA GLU A 54 -5.40 13.17 -5.39
C GLU A 54 -4.56 13.38 -6.67
N LEU A 55 -3.24 13.18 -6.60
CA LEU A 55 -2.35 13.29 -7.76
C LEU A 55 -2.79 12.38 -8.91
N VAL A 56 -3.12 11.13 -8.60
CA VAL A 56 -3.57 10.14 -9.60
C VAL A 56 -4.93 10.50 -10.19
N GLN A 57 -5.84 11.10 -9.41
CA GLN A 57 -7.15 11.52 -9.93
C GLN A 57 -7.07 12.78 -10.77
N GLN A 58 -6.12 13.65 -10.47
CA GLN A 58 -5.88 14.86 -11.26
C GLN A 58 -5.15 14.56 -12.57
N ASP A 59 -4.41 13.46 -12.66
CA ASP A 59 -3.64 13.05 -13.85
C ASP A 59 -4.41 12.06 -14.76
N PRO A 60 -5.00 12.52 -15.89
CA PRO A 60 -5.67 11.62 -16.81
C PRO A 60 -4.72 10.69 -17.58
N GLU A 61 -3.40 10.94 -17.59
CA GLU A 61 -2.43 10.09 -18.27
C GLU A 61 -2.06 8.84 -17.46
N VAL A 62 -2.24 8.90 -16.13
CA VAL A 62 -1.98 7.77 -15.23
C VAL A 62 -3.06 6.70 -15.42
N ARG A 63 -2.62 5.52 -15.86
CA ARG A 63 -3.47 4.35 -16.11
C ARG A 63 -3.26 3.24 -15.10
N ALA A 64 -2.19 3.29 -14.31
CA ALA A 64 -1.91 2.35 -13.22
C ALA A 64 -0.95 2.97 -12.22
N VAL A 65 -0.99 2.49 -10.97
CA VAL A 65 -0.08 2.92 -9.90
C VAL A 65 0.67 1.71 -9.35
N ILE A 66 1.98 1.84 -9.19
CA ILE A 66 2.85 0.84 -8.57
C ILE A 66 3.39 1.42 -7.27
N PHE A 67 3.17 0.74 -6.16
CA PHE A 67 3.81 1.02 -4.88
C PHE A 67 4.98 0.06 -4.69
N THR A 68 6.13 0.57 -4.28
CA THR A 68 7.32 -0.22 -3.91
C THR A 68 8.08 0.46 -2.78
N GLY A 69 8.99 -0.25 -2.12
CA GLY A 69 9.90 0.33 -1.12
C GLY A 69 11.35 0.34 -1.59
N GLU A 70 12.10 1.37 -1.22
CA GLU A 70 13.54 1.39 -1.42
C GLU A 70 14.25 0.44 -0.46
N GLY A 71 15.32 -0.19 -0.93
CA GLY A 71 16.20 -1.02 -0.10
C GLY A 71 15.64 -2.41 0.18
N LYS A 72 15.70 -2.85 1.45
CA LYS A 72 15.44 -4.24 1.86
C LYS A 72 13.99 -4.51 2.26
N ALA A 73 13.15 -3.49 2.33
CA ALA A 73 11.77 -3.60 2.79
C ALA A 73 10.85 -2.92 1.79
N PHE A 74 9.66 -3.48 1.65
CA PHE A 74 8.53 -2.75 1.09
C PHE A 74 8.08 -1.72 2.13
N ALA A 75 7.60 -2.18 3.27
CA ALA A 75 7.28 -1.36 4.45
C ALA A 75 7.24 -2.22 5.72
N ALA A 76 7.97 -1.82 6.77
CA ALA A 76 8.09 -2.60 8.01
C ALA A 76 6.90 -2.47 8.97
N GLY A 77 5.85 -1.73 8.61
CA GLY A 77 4.70 -1.46 9.47
C GLY A 77 4.71 -0.04 10.02
N ALA A 78 3.89 0.21 11.02
CA ALA A 78 3.83 1.51 11.68
C ALA A 78 5.13 1.83 12.43
N ASP A 79 5.51 3.11 12.48
CA ASP A 79 6.74 3.53 13.16
C ASP A 79 6.63 3.32 14.68
N LEU A 80 7.34 2.31 15.18
CA LEU A 80 7.32 1.94 16.60
C LEU A 80 7.78 3.07 17.52
N LYS A 81 8.65 3.98 17.04
CA LYS A 81 9.10 5.11 17.86
C LYS A 81 7.97 6.11 18.07
N GLU A 82 7.18 6.37 17.03
CA GLU A 82 6.01 7.24 17.10
C GLU A 82 4.92 6.61 17.95
N ILE A 83 4.62 5.33 17.72
CA ILE A 83 3.64 4.60 18.53
C ILE A 83 4.01 4.63 20.01
N ALA A 84 5.29 4.40 20.34
CA ALA A 84 5.76 4.43 21.73
C ALA A 84 5.73 5.83 22.35
N ALA A 85 5.75 6.90 21.54
CA ALA A 85 5.67 8.27 22.00
C ALA A 85 4.21 8.71 22.29
N ILE A 86 3.22 8.05 21.69
CA ILE A 86 1.80 8.32 21.93
C ILE A 86 1.39 7.78 23.30
N LYS A 87 1.17 8.70 24.24
CA LYS A 87 0.75 8.36 25.62
C LYS A 87 -0.75 8.38 25.82
N ASP A 88 -1.46 9.15 24.99
CA ASP A 88 -2.91 9.29 25.07
C ASP A 88 -3.60 8.28 24.14
N PRO A 89 -4.48 7.40 24.66
CA PRO A 89 -5.18 6.41 23.85
C PRO A 89 -6.05 7.01 22.75
N PHE A 90 -6.61 8.21 22.93
CA PHE A 90 -7.41 8.86 21.89
C PHE A 90 -6.53 9.26 20.71
N MET A 91 -5.37 9.88 20.97
CA MET A 91 -4.39 10.17 19.92
C MET A 91 -3.94 8.90 19.18
N GLY A 92 -3.75 7.78 19.89
CA GLY A 92 -3.39 6.50 19.28
C GLY A 92 -4.48 5.96 18.33
N ARG A 93 -5.75 6.13 18.72
CA ARG A 93 -6.89 5.79 17.87
C ARG A 93 -6.93 6.67 16.62
N GLU A 94 -6.76 7.98 16.76
CA GLU A 94 -6.79 8.90 15.61
C GLU A 94 -5.66 8.60 14.61
N TYR A 95 -4.46 8.30 15.11
CA TYR A 95 -3.33 7.85 14.27
C TYR A 95 -3.68 6.59 13.46
N ALA A 96 -4.25 5.57 14.11
CA ALA A 96 -4.65 4.34 13.44
C ALA A 96 -5.76 4.58 12.40
N LEU A 97 -6.76 5.41 12.73
CA LEU A 97 -7.85 5.76 11.81
C LEU A 97 -7.34 6.55 10.61
N PHE A 98 -6.36 7.43 10.80
CA PHE A 98 -5.75 8.16 9.71
C PHE A 98 -5.06 7.21 8.72
N GLY A 99 -4.22 6.29 9.20
CA GLY A 99 -3.59 5.29 8.34
C GLY A 99 -4.62 4.42 7.58
N GLN A 100 -5.68 3.97 8.28
CA GLN A 100 -6.76 3.20 7.64
C GLN A 100 -7.49 4.00 6.55
N ARG A 101 -7.72 5.30 6.76
CA ARG A 101 -8.32 6.17 5.76
C ARG A 101 -7.43 6.29 4.52
N VAL A 102 -6.13 6.52 4.69
CA VAL A 102 -5.18 6.61 3.57
C VAL A 102 -5.20 5.33 2.74
N PHE A 103 -5.16 4.17 3.40
CA PHE A 103 -5.24 2.88 2.69
C PHE A 103 -6.57 2.66 1.99
N ALA A 104 -7.69 3.13 2.58
CA ALA A 104 -9.00 3.05 1.95
C ALA A 104 -9.10 3.94 0.70
N GLU A 105 -8.49 5.13 0.72
CA GLU A 105 -8.42 6.03 -0.44
C GLU A 105 -7.58 5.42 -1.57
N ILE A 106 -6.42 4.83 -1.24
CA ILE A 106 -5.61 4.07 -2.22
C ILE A 106 -6.40 2.89 -2.81
N ALA A 107 -7.12 2.14 -1.97
CA ALA A 107 -7.95 1.01 -2.42
C ALA A 107 -9.16 1.44 -3.28
N ALA A 108 -9.57 2.70 -3.18
CA ALA A 108 -10.70 3.28 -3.91
C ALA A 108 -10.29 3.94 -5.24
N LEU A 109 -8.98 3.97 -5.56
CA LEU A 109 -8.49 4.55 -6.80
C LEU A 109 -9.21 3.97 -8.04
N PRO A 110 -9.52 4.82 -9.04
CA PRO A 110 -10.22 4.39 -10.26
C PRO A 110 -9.33 3.61 -11.23
N VAL A 111 -8.01 3.61 -10.99
CA VAL A 111 -7.00 2.90 -11.78
C VAL A 111 -6.45 1.68 -11.03
N PRO A 112 -5.96 0.64 -11.73
CA PRO A 112 -5.32 -0.50 -11.08
C PRO A 112 -4.12 -0.12 -10.23
N THR A 113 -4.06 -0.66 -9.01
CA THR A 113 -2.95 -0.47 -8.07
C THR A 113 -2.17 -1.77 -7.85
N ILE A 114 -0.83 -1.69 -7.83
CA ILE A 114 0.06 -2.84 -7.71
C ILE A 114 1.05 -2.62 -6.57
N ALA A 115 1.10 -3.53 -5.60
CA ALA A 115 2.17 -3.58 -4.62
C ALA A 115 3.32 -4.45 -5.14
N ALA A 116 4.43 -3.83 -5.53
CA ALA A 116 5.68 -4.50 -5.87
C ALA A 116 6.51 -4.72 -4.60
N ILE A 117 6.33 -5.86 -3.96
CA ILE A 117 6.92 -6.18 -2.66
C ILE A 117 8.34 -6.71 -2.85
N ASN A 118 9.31 -5.83 -2.73
CA ASN A 118 10.76 -6.11 -2.85
C ASN A 118 11.36 -6.83 -1.64
N GLY A 119 10.69 -6.79 -0.47
CA GLY A 119 11.27 -7.32 0.77
C GLY A 119 10.26 -7.53 1.90
N TYR A 120 10.57 -7.03 3.09
CA TYR A 120 9.66 -7.08 4.23
C TYR A 120 8.40 -6.23 3.99
N ALA A 121 7.21 -6.82 4.14
CA ALA A 121 5.94 -6.09 4.29
C ALA A 121 5.22 -6.59 5.54
N LEU A 122 5.30 -5.81 6.62
CA LEU A 122 4.85 -6.23 7.95
C LEU A 122 3.81 -5.27 8.52
N GLY A 123 2.83 -5.77 9.28
CA GLY A 123 1.81 -4.94 9.95
C GLY A 123 1.13 -3.97 8.97
N GLY A 124 1.18 -2.67 9.27
CA GLY A 124 0.68 -1.61 8.37
C GLY A 124 1.28 -1.60 6.96
N GLY A 125 2.51 -2.10 6.77
CA GLY A 125 3.10 -2.26 5.45
C GLY A 125 2.44 -3.39 4.65
N LEU A 126 1.98 -4.44 5.31
CA LEU A 126 1.14 -5.46 4.67
C LEU A 126 -0.27 -4.92 4.41
N GLU A 127 -0.82 -4.07 5.29
CA GLU A 127 -2.11 -3.41 5.06
C GLU A 127 -2.08 -2.52 3.81
N LEU A 128 -1.03 -1.72 3.60
CA LEU A 128 -0.81 -0.97 2.35
C LEU A 128 -0.76 -1.90 1.13
N ALA A 129 -0.03 -3.01 1.23
CA ALA A 129 0.03 -3.99 0.14
C ALA A 129 -1.33 -4.67 -0.14
N LEU A 130 -2.17 -4.83 0.90
CA LEU A 130 -3.52 -5.39 0.79
C LEU A 130 -4.54 -4.38 0.24
N ALA A 131 -4.30 -3.08 0.43
CA ALA A 131 -5.09 -2.01 -0.18
C ALA A 131 -4.98 -2.02 -1.72
N CYS A 132 -3.84 -2.47 -2.27
CA CYS A 132 -3.64 -2.55 -3.71
C CYS A 132 -4.50 -3.65 -4.38
N ASP A 133 -4.81 -3.52 -5.66
CA ASP A 133 -5.54 -4.54 -6.42
C ASP A 133 -4.71 -5.82 -6.60
N LEU A 134 -3.44 -5.67 -6.97
CA LEU A 134 -2.49 -6.74 -7.23
C LEU A 134 -1.27 -6.64 -6.31
N ARG A 135 -0.66 -7.79 -6.03
CA ARG A 135 0.60 -7.90 -5.29
C ARG A 135 1.55 -8.78 -6.07
N VAL A 136 2.77 -8.30 -6.26
CA VAL A 136 3.89 -9.05 -6.84
C VAL A 136 4.98 -9.09 -5.81
N ALA A 137 5.31 -10.28 -5.30
CA ALA A 137 6.30 -10.43 -4.24
C ALA A 137 7.60 -11.04 -4.77
N ALA A 138 8.73 -10.46 -4.36
CA ALA A 138 10.02 -11.09 -4.53
C ALA A 138 10.04 -12.46 -3.83
N LYS A 139 10.81 -13.41 -4.35
CA LYS A 139 10.94 -14.75 -3.73
C LYS A 139 11.47 -14.70 -2.28
N THR A 140 12.17 -13.64 -1.94
CA THR A 140 12.75 -13.38 -0.62
C THR A 140 11.88 -12.48 0.26
N ALA A 141 10.72 -12.04 -0.24
CA ALA A 141 9.81 -11.19 0.50
C ALA A 141 9.27 -11.93 1.74
N LYS A 142 9.11 -11.20 2.85
CA LYS A 142 8.53 -11.71 4.08
C LYS A 142 7.33 -10.88 4.45
N LEU A 143 6.18 -11.54 4.52
CA LEU A 143 4.88 -10.94 4.75
C LEU A 143 4.35 -11.42 6.10
N GLY A 144 3.77 -10.53 6.90
CA GLY A 144 3.16 -10.94 8.15
C GLY A 144 2.59 -9.79 8.98
N LEU A 145 1.78 -10.12 9.97
CA LEU A 145 1.18 -9.18 10.91
C LEU A 145 1.79 -9.44 12.31
N PRO A 146 2.99 -8.94 12.62
CA PRO A 146 3.68 -9.29 13.87
C PRO A 146 2.90 -8.93 15.15
N GLU A 147 1.91 -8.03 15.07
CA GLU A 147 1.00 -7.68 16.15
C GLU A 147 0.16 -8.85 16.69
N TRP A 148 -0.08 -9.92 15.91
CA TRP A 148 -0.69 -11.15 16.46
C TRP A 148 0.33 -12.10 17.08
N ALA A 149 1.60 -12.02 16.68
CA ALA A 149 2.65 -12.91 17.17
C ALA A 149 3.11 -12.55 18.60
N SER A 150 2.96 -11.29 19.02
CA SER A 150 3.29 -10.85 20.39
C SER A 150 2.23 -11.22 21.43
N ALA A 151 1.05 -11.69 21.02
CA ALA A 151 -0.05 -12.08 21.90
C ALA A 151 -0.04 -13.58 22.23
N SER A 152 1.06 -14.12 22.77
CA SER A 152 1.09 -15.41 23.49
C SER A 152 0.42 -16.62 22.80
N SER A 153 0.25 -16.61 21.47
CA SER A 153 -0.51 -17.63 20.75
C SER A 153 0.42 -18.62 20.05
N PRO A 154 0.15 -19.94 20.14
CA PRO A 154 1.01 -21.01 19.60
C PRO A 154 1.01 -21.12 18.06
N ALA A 155 0.53 -20.10 17.34
CA ALA A 155 0.47 -20.05 15.88
C ALA A 155 1.77 -19.55 15.22
N SER A 156 2.80 -19.22 16.00
CA SER A 156 4.05 -18.60 15.55
C SER A 156 5.01 -19.52 14.78
N GLU A 157 4.71 -20.81 14.60
CA GLU A 157 5.59 -21.77 13.92
C GLU A 157 5.33 -21.97 12.41
N ALA A 158 4.35 -21.27 11.82
CA ALA A 158 4.09 -21.38 10.38
C ALA A 158 4.73 -20.23 9.60
N PRO A 159 5.85 -20.43 8.87
CA PRO A 159 6.48 -19.38 8.05
C PRO A 159 5.62 -18.87 6.88
N ASN A 160 4.41 -19.44 6.68
CA ASN A 160 3.48 -19.15 5.59
C ASN A 160 2.04 -18.88 6.08
N ALA A 161 1.80 -18.57 7.36
CA ALA A 161 0.44 -18.31 7.83
C ALA A 161 -0.04 -16.91 7.43
N CYS A 162 -0.81 -16.83 6.34
CA CYS A 162 -1.78 -15.77 6.13
C CYS A 162 -2.81 -15.77 7.28
N PRO A 163 -3.25 -14.60 7.79
CA PRO A 163 -4.37 -14.54 8.72
C PRO A 163 -5.65 -14.80 7.93
N ALA A 164 -6.14 -16.04 7.96
CA ALA A 164 -7.46 -16.37 7.44
C ALA A 164 -8.41 -16.71 8.58
N SER A 165 -9.52 -15.98 8.60
CA SER A 165 -10.84 -16.33 9.10
C SER A 165 -11.10 -16.24 10.61
N SER A 166 -11.76 -15.16 11.00
CA SER A 166 -13.01 -15.33 11.75
C SER A 166 -14.18 -15.14 10.77
N ALA A 167 -14.91 -16.23 10.57
CA ALA A 167 -16.27 -16.36 10.03
C ALA A 167 -16.83 -15.25 9.10
N GLY A 168 -16.90 -15.55 7.80
CA GLY A 168 -17.71 -14.81 6.83
C GLY A 168 -17.10 -14.89 5.44
N GLY A 169 -17.79 -15.50 4.48
CA GLY A 169 -17.32 -15.67 3.10
C GLY A 169 -16.90 -14.34 2.45
N GLY A 170 -15.60 -14.07 2.44
CA GLY A 170 -15.00 -12.91 1.80
C GLY A 170 -14.64 -13.18 0.32
N PRO A 171 -14.45 -12.12 -0.49
CA PRO A 171 -14.31 -12.20 -1.96
C PRO A 171 -12.96 -12.72 -2.48
N TRP A 172 -12.18 -13.41 -1.65
CA TRP A 172 -10.78 -13.73 -1.92
C TRP A 172 -10.59 -15.23 -2.19
N THR A 173 -10.01 -15.57 -3.35
CA THR A 173 -9.68 -16.95 -3.71
C THR A 173 -8.26 -17.02 -4.27
N SER A 174 -7.45 -17.96 -3.78
CA SER A 174 -6.15 -18.30 -4.37
C SER A 174 -6.34 -19.17 -5.62
N SER A 175 -5.68 -18.86 -6.72
CA SER A 175 -5.79 -19.63 -7.97
C SER A 175 -4.52 -20.35 -8.43
N SER A 176 -3.38 -20.29 -7.71
CA SER A 176 -2.16 -21.03 -8.10
C SER A 176 -1.13 -21.20 -6.97
N PRO A 177 -0.20 -22.18 -7.07
CA PRO A 177 0.82 -22.46 -6.05
C PRO A 177 1.89 -21.35 -5.87
N GLY A 178 1.78 -20.25 -6.62
CA GLY A 178 2.73 -19.13 -6.61
C GLY A 178 2.30 -17.90 -5.82
N GLY A 179 1.24 -17.99 -4.99
CA GLY A 179 0.85 -16.89 -4.10
C GLY A 179 0.32 -15.65 -4.80
N THR A 180 -0.22 -15.77 -6.01
CA THR A 180 -0.94 -14.67 -6.66
C THR A 180 -2.33 -14.55 -6.05
N TRP A 181 -2.60 -13.42 -5.37
CA TRP A 181 -3.86 -13.14 -4.69
C TRP A 181 -4.59 -12.00 -5.41
N THR A 182 -5.73 -12.29 -6.02
CA THR A 182 -6.53 -11.31 -6.79
C THR A 182 -7.87 -11.04 -6.12
N ARG A 183 -8.27 -9.78 -6.02
CA ARG A 183 -9.62 -9.37 -5.60
C ARG A 183 -10.61 -9.68 -6.73
N ARG A 184 -11.68 -10.43 -6.46
CA ARG A 184 -12.82 -10.45 -7.41
C ARG A 184 -13.57 -9.13 -7.28
N ARG A 185 -13.53 -8.27 -8.30
CA ARG A 185 -14.55 -7.21 -8.44
C ARG A 185 -15.87 -7.88 -8.83
N PRO A 186 -17.03 -7.45 -8.28
CA PRO A 186 -18.31 -7.82 -8.86
C PRO A 186 -18.32 -7.28 -10.31
N PHE A 187 -18.58 -8.17 -11.26
CA PHE A 187 -18.78 -7.80 -12.65
C PHE A 187 -20.00 -6.89 -12.69
N SER A 188 -19.82 -5.58 -12.91
CA SER A 188 -20.95 -4.71 -13.23
C SER A 188 -21.45 -5.15 -14.59
N SER A 189 -22.55 -5.91 -14.62
CA SER A 189 -23.28 -6.17 -15.85
C SER A 189 -23.77 -4.83 -16.39
N GLY A 190 -23.09 -4.31 -17.41
CA GLY A 190 -23.57 -3.16 -18.17
C GLY A 190 -24.93 -3.52 -18.77
N SER A 191 -25.90 -2.65 -18.50
CA SER A 191 -27.19 -2.56 -19.19
C SER A 191 -27.13 -1.47 -20.23
#